data_AF-A0A947AGZ2-F1
#
_entry.id   AF-A0A947AGZ2-F1
#
_cell.length_a   1.000
_cell.length_b   1.000
_cell.length_c   1.000
_cell.angle_alpha   90.00
_cell.angle_beta   90.00
_cell.angle_gamma   90.00
#
_symmetry.space_group_name_H-M   'P 1'
#
loop_
_entity.id
_entity.type
_entity.pdbx_description
1 polymer ?
#
loop_
_entity_poly.entity_id
_entity_poly.type
_entity_poly.pdbx_seq_one_letter_code
_entity_poly.pdbx_strand_id
1 'polypeptide(L)' 'MGDKKRILLVDDEPDFCSIVQGQLEKEGFEVELAYNGVEGLKKIRENPPDAIILDVMMPEKDGYEVC' A
#
# COMPACT_ATOMS: atom_id res chain seq x y z
N MET A 1 -16.30 7.56 -17.34
CA MET A 1 -15.27 6.62 -16.93
C MET A 1 -15.04 6.90 -15.46
N GLY A 2 -15.47 6.02 -14.54
CA GLY A 2 -15.19 6.25 -13.12
C GLY A 2 -13.71 5.98 -12.89
N ASP A 3 -12.97 6.94 -12.34
CA ASP A 3 -11.58 6.74 -11.94
C ASP A 3 -11.51 5.54 -10.99
N LYS A 4 -10.68 4.54 -11.33
CA LYS A 4 -10.43 3.43 -10.41
C LYS A 4 -9.77 4.00 -9.17
N LYS A 5 -10.34 3.69 -8.01
CA LYS A 5 -9.79 4.13 -6.73
C LYS A 5 -8.47 3.41 -6.47
N ARG A 6 -7.41 4.17 -6.19
CA ARG A 6 -6.07 3.62 -5.97
C ARG A 6 -5.81 3.43 -4.49
N ILE A 7 -5.38 2.22 -4.13
CA ILE A 7 -5.01 1.83 -2.78
C ILE A 7 -3.52 1.52 -2.75
N LEU A 8 -2.79 2.11 -1.81
CA LEU A 8 -1.40 1.74 -1.53
C LEU A 8 -1.36 0.78 -0.34
N LEU A 9 -0.83 -0.42 -0.55
CA LEU A 9 -0.58 -1.40 0.51
C LEU A 9 0.91 -1.36 0.88
N VAL A 10 1.21 -1.10 2.15
CA VAL A 10 2.56 -0.99 2.68
C VAL A 10 2.76 -2.06 3.75
N ASP A 11 3.47 -3.13 3.41
CA ASP A 11 3.65 -4.31 4.27
C ASP A 11 4.92 -5.08 3.82
N ASP A 12 5.77 -5.51 4.76
CA ASP A 12 7.01 -6.20 4.45
C ASP A 12 6.84 -7.71 4.17
N GLU A 13 5.64 -8.26 4.34
CA GLU A 13 5.29 -9.65 4.04
C GLU A 13 4.70 -9.81 2.62
N PRO A 14 5.46 -10.33 1.63
CA PRO A 14 5.00 -10.37 0.23
C PRO A 14 3.80 -11.31 -0.01
N ASP A 15 3.68 -12.35 0.81
CA ASP A 15 2.57 -13.30 0.75
C ASP A 15 1.26 -12.62 1.18
N PHE A 16 1.30 -11.82 2.25
CA PHE A 16 0.15 -11.03 2.68
C PHE A 16 -0.22 -9.98 1.62
N CYS A 17 0.78 -9.25 1.11
CA CYS A 17 0.60 -8.28 0.03
C CYS A 17 -0.15 -8.88 -1.18
N SER A 18 0.28 -10.06 -1.63
CA SER A 18 -0.30 -10.73 -2.80
C SER A 18 -1.75 -11.13 -2.57
N ILE A 19 -2.09 -11.60 -1.36
CA ILE A 19 -3.47 -11.98 -1.00
C ILE A 19 -4.38 -10.77 -0.98
N VAL A 20 -3.96 -9.68 -0.32
CA VAL A 20 -4.76 -8.46 -0.18
C VAL A 20 -4.92 -7.76 -1.54
N GLN A 21 -3.84 -7.66 -2.32
CA GLN A 21 -3.91 -7.14 -3.69
C GLN A 21 -4.96 -7.89 -4.51
N GLY A 22 -4.91 -9.22 -4.53
CA GLY A 22 -5.84 -10.02 -5.31
C GLY A 22 -7.30 -9.90 -4.86
N GLN A 23 -7.56 -9.55 -3.59
CA GLN A 23 -8.91 -9.26 -3.11
C GLN A 23 -9.39 -7.87 -3.54
N LEU A 24 -8.55 -6.84 -3.37
CA LEU A 24 -8.90 -5.47 -3.72
C LEU A 24 -9.04 -5.28 -5.25
N GLU A 25 -8.19 -5.90 -6.05
CA GLU A 25 -8.30 -5.85 -7.51
C GLU A 25 -9.60 -6.51 -8.01
N LYS A 26 -10.09 -7.56 -7.35
CA LYS A 26 -11.38 -8.20 -7.66
C LYS A 26 -12.57 -7.27 -7.39
N GLU A 27 -12.47 -6.42 -6.37
CA GLU A 27 -13.45 -5.38 -6.06
C GLU A 27 -13.33 -4.16 -7.00
N GLY A 28 -12.36 -4.16 -7.92
CA GLY A 28 -12.20 -3.13 -8.95
C GLY A 28 -11.27 -1.98 -8.58
N PHE A 29 -10.55 -2.09 -7.45
CA PHE A 29 -9.52 -1.13 -7.06
C PHE A 29 -8.25 -1.29 -7.89
N GLU A 30 -7.48 -0.21 -8.01
CA GLU A 30 -6.09 -0.27 -8.46
C GLU A 30 -5.21 -0.36 -7.22
N VAL A 31 -4.37 -1.39 -7.13
CA VAL A 31 -3.55 -1.61 -5.94
C VAL A 31 -2.10 -1.45 -6.31
N GLU A 32 -1.38 -0.66 -5.51
CA GLU A 32 0.06 -0.57 -5.57
C GLU A 32 0.66 -1.08 -4.26
N LEU A 33 1.73 -1.86 -4.36
CA LEU A 33 2.41 -2.46 -3.21
C LEU A 33 3.64 -1.65 -2.84
N ALA A 34 4.00 -1.60 -1.56
CA ALA A 34 5.29 -1.12 -1.08
C ALA A 34 5.75 -2.04 0.06
N TYR A 35 7.02 -2.41 0.08
CA TYR A 35 7.51 -3.41 1.04
C TYR A 35 8.26 -2.80 2.24
N ASN A 36 8.17 -1.49 2.39
CA ASN A 36 8.72 -0.73 3.51
C ASN A 36 8.17 0.70 3.51
N GLY A 37 8.29 1.39 4.63
CA GLY A 37 7.81 2.77 4.79
C GLY A 37 8.47 3.78 3.85
N VAL A 38 9.74 3.60 3.46
CA VAL A 38 10.44 4.53 2.56
C VAL A 38 9.87 4.46 1.14
N GLU A 39 9.63 3.25 0.65
CA GLU A 39 8.97 3.01 -0.63
C GLU A 39 7.53 3.54 -0.61
N GLY A 40 6.80 3.27 0.48
CA GLY A 40 5.44 3.78 0.68
C GLY A 40 5.39 5.30 0.61
N LEU A 41 6.23 6.00 1.36
CA LEU A 41 6.33 7.47 1.34
C LEU A 41 6.70 8.02 -0.03
N LYS A 42 7.61 7.37 -0.74
CA LYS A 42 7.97 7.77 -2.11
C LYS A 42 6.75 7.67 -3.03
N LYS A 43 6.03 6.55 -2.98
CA LYS A 43 4.83 6.31 -3.80
C LYS A 43 3.70 7.29 -3.50
N ILE A 44 3.48 7.61 -2.22
CA ILE A 44 2.50 8.64 -1.80
C ILE A 44 2.82 10.00 -2.42
N ARG A 45 4.11 10.38 -2.46
CA ARG A 45 4.55 11.68 -3.00
C ARG A 45 4.48 11.74 -4.52
N GLU A 46 4.83 10.66 -5.22
CA GLU A 46 4.83 10.60 -6.68
C GLU A 46 3.42 10.46 -7.25
N ASN A 47 2.56 9.68 -6.59
CA ASN A 47 1.18 9.44 -6.98
C ASN A 47 0.33 9.27 -5.70
N PRO A 48 -0.42 10.29 -5.26
CA PRO A 48 -1.23 10.19 -4.06
C PRO A 48 -2.35 9.13 -4.19
N PRO A 49 -2.40 8.10 -3.32
CA PRO A 49 -3.50 7.13 -3.34
C PRO A 49 -4.78 7.71 -2.71
N ASP A 50 -5.93 7.10 -3.00
CA ASP A 50 -7.20 7.41 -2.33
C ASP A 50 -7.24 6.83 -0.91
N ALA A 51 -6.53 5.72 -0.66
CA ALA A 51 -6.42 5.08 0.65
C ALA A 51 -5.07 4.36 0.81
N ILE A 52 -4.64 4.18 2.07
CA ILE A 52 -3.42 3.47 2.42
C ILE A 52 -3.78 2.36 3.42
N ILE A 53 -3.27 1.16 3.18
CA ILE A 53 -3.24 0.07 4.15
C ILE A 53 -1.78 -0.06 4.58
N LEU A 54 -1.49 0.18 5.85
CA LEU A 54 -0.14 0.22 6.38
C LEU A 54 -0.01 -0.81 7.50
N ASP A 55 0.96 -1.72 7.37
CA ASP A 55 1.42 -2.48 8.51
C ASP A 55 2.29 -1.61 9.42
N VAL A 56 1.97 -1.67 10.72
CA VAL A 56 2.67 -0.92 11.77
C VAL A 56 3.73 -1.77 12.47
N MET A 57 3.75 -3.09 12.20
CA MET A 57 4.63 -4.07 12.85
C MET A 57 5.88 -4.40 12.03
N MET A 58 6.30 -3.52 11.11
CA MET A 58 7.53 -3.70 10.32
C MET A 58 8.82 -3.54 11.17
N PRO A 59 9.78 -4.49 11.09
CA PRO A 59 10.95 -4.55 11.97
C PRO A 59 12.10 -3.59 11.63
N GLU A 60 12.18 -3.05 10.40
CA GLU A 60 13.37 -2.32 9.94
C GLU A 60 13.26 -0.79 9.94
N LYS A 61 12.06 -0.21 9.85
CA LYS A 61 11.85 1.25 9.88
C LYS A 61 10.42 1.59 10.26
N ASP A 62 10.29 2.40 11.30
CA ASP A 62 9.05 2.84 11.94
C ASP A 62 7.92 3.15 10.94
N GLY A 63 6.87 2.31 10.94
CA GLY A 63 5.57 2.67 10.35
C GLY A 63 4.99 3.96 10.94
N TYR A 64 5.52 4.41 12.09
CA TYR A 64 5.18 5.68 12.74
C TYR A 64 5.72 6.93 12.02
N GLU A 65 6.75 6.85 11.16
CA GLU A 65 7.19 8.00 10.33
C GLU A 65 6.27 8.23 9.11
N VAL A 66 5.35 7.29 8.85
CA VAL A 66 4.39 7.35 7.73
C VAL A 66 3.10 8.07 8.11
N CYS A 67 2.77 8.15 9.41
CA CYS A 67 1.56 8.81 9.94
C CYS A 67 1.67 10.33 10.03
#